data_AF-A0AAN5CLI9-F1
#
_entry.id   AF-A0AAN5CLI9-F1
#
_cell.length_a   1.000
_cell.length_b   1.000
_cell.length_c   1.000
_cell.angle_alpha   90.00
_cell.angle_beta   90.00
_cell.angle_gamma   90.00
#
_symmetry.space_group_name_H-M   'P 1'
#
loop_
_entity.id
_entity.type
_entity.pdbx_description
1 polymer ?
#
loop_
_entity_poly.entity_id
_entity_poly.type
_entity_poly.pdbx_seq_one_letter_code
_entity_poly.pdbx_strand_id
1 'polypeptide(L)'
;VSGIILNSILLYAIRKFSRSSLGTYKYLLAAFAIFDVLLTLFHMFANPTMIIVGSTFGVVTDAFFQNTVRNISAFFNIFVLVPFALMNIHFIYRFWAIRKPHLIALFSKKWFVALISLWPLGGCATW
;
A
#
# COMPACT_ATOMS: atom_id res chain seq x y z
N VAL A 1 -8.01 14.84 0.89
CA VAL A 1 -9.40 14.81 0.35
C VAL A 1 -9.44 14.27 -1.08
N SER A 2 -8.68 14.83 -2.03
CA SER A 2 -8.58 14.33 -3.41
C SER A 2 -8.24 12.83 -3.52
N GLY A 3 -7.26 12.36 -2.73
CA GLY A 3 -6.89 10.94 -2.67
C GLY A 3 -8.06 10.01 -2.31
N ILE A 4 -8.87 10.38 -1.31
CA ILE A 4 -10.05 9.59 -0.92
C ILE A 4 -11.05 9.49 -2.07
N ILE A 5 -11.34 10.62 -2.74
CA ILE A 5 -12.32 10.68 -3.83
C ILE A 5 -11.85 9.82 -5.02
N LEU A 6 -10.62 10.03 -5.49
CA LEU A 6 -10.09 9.33 -6.66
C LEU A 6 -9.97 7.83 -6.42
N ASN A 7 -9.51 7.40 -5.24
CA ASN A 7 -9.40 5.98 -4.93
C ASN A 7 -10.75 5.32 -4.67
N SER A 8 -11.74 6.06 -4.14
CA SER A 8 -13.12 5.57 -4.05
C SER A 8 -13.74 5.37 -5.43
N ILE A 9 -13.50 6.29 -6.37
CA ILE A 9 -13.91 6.14 -7.78
C ILE A 9 -13.20 4.93 -8.40
N LEU A 10 -11.90 4.75 -8.14
CA LEU A 10 -11.14 3.59 -8.62
C LEU A 10 -11.71 2.27 -8.08
N LEU A 11 -12.03 2.20 -6.79
CA LEU A 11 -12.68 1.03 -6.19
C LEU A 11 -14.06 0.75 -6.79
N TYR A 12 -14.85 1.80 -7.02
CA TYR A 12 -16.12 1.69 -7.74
C TYR A 12 -15.90 1.13 -9.15
N ALA A 13 -14.91 1.65 -9.88
CA ALA A 13 -14.61 1.22 -11.24
C ALA A 13 -14.13 -0.25 -11.29
N ILE A 14 -13.30 -0.67 -10.34
CA ILE A 14 -12.88 -2.07 -10.21
C ILE A 14 -14.09 -2.97 -9.96
N ARG A 15 -15.01 -2.56 -9.08
CA ARG A 15 -16.20 -3.35 -8.77
C ARG A 15 -17.19 -3.42 -9.95
N LYS A 16 -17.41 -2.31 -10.65
CA LYS A 16 -18.47 -2.17 -11.66
C LYS A 16 -18.00 -2.53 -13.08
N PHE A 17 -16.74 -2.22 -13.43
CA PHE A 17 -16.24 -2.29 -14.82
C PHE A 17 -15.07 -3.27 -15.01
N SER A 18 -14.63 -4.00 -13.97
CA SER A 18 -13.55 -4.98 -14.13
C SER A 18 -14.01 -6.15 -15.00
N ARG A 19 -13.40 -6.30 -16.18
CA ARG A 19 -13.55 -7.47 -17.06
C ARG A 19 -12.86 -8.70 -16.46
N SER A 20 -13.33 -9.89 -16.85
CA SER A 20 -12.71 -11.19 -16.49
C SER A 20 -11.22 -11.25 -16.85
N SER A 21 -10.82 -10.59 -17.95
CA SER A 21 -9.44 -10.52 -18.43
C SER A 21 -8.45 -9.85 -17.46
N LEU A 22 -8.93 -9.06 -16.49
CA LEU A 22 -8.07 -8.47 -15.45
C LEU A 22 -7.64 -9.50 -14.40
N GLY A 23 -8.28 -10.66 -14.32
CA GLY A 23 -7.86 -11.77 -13.45
C GLY A 23 -7.57 -11.34 -12.00
N THR A 24 -6.43 -11.78 -11.47
CA THR A 24 -5.98 -11.50 -10.09
C THR A 24 -5.47 -10.07 -9.89
N TYR A 25 -5.15 -9.34 -10.96
CA TYR A 25 -4.59 -7.99 -10.88
C TYR A 25 -5.57 -6.95 -10.35
N LYS A 26 -6.87 -7.16 -10.53
CA LYS A 26 -7.92 -6.30 -9.93
C LYS A 26 -7.81 -6.23 -8.40
N TYR A 27 -7.36 -7.31 -7.75
CA TYR A 27 -7.17 -7.33 -6.30
C TYR A 27 -5.95 -6.54 -5.87
N LEU A 28 -4.87 -6.55 -6.67
CA LEU A 28 -3.70 -5.71 -6.43
C LEU A 28 -4.06 -4.22 -6.55
N LEU A 29 -4.83 -3.86 -7.58
CA LEU A 29 -5.30 -2.49 -7.79
C LEU A 29 -6.26 -2.04 -6.69
N ALA A 30 -7.15 -2.93 -6.23
CA ALA A 30 -8.04 -2.65 -5.11
C ALA A 30 -7.27 -2.48 -3.79
N ALA A 31 -6.26 -3.31 -3.53
CA ALA A 31 -5.39 -3.17 -2.37
C ALA A 31 -4.71 -1.80 -2.36
N PHE A 32 -4.10 -1.40 -3.49
CA PHE A 32 -3.48 -0.09 -3.63
C PHE A 32 -4.45 1.05 -3.30
N ALA A 33 -5.66 1.01 -3.86
CA ALA A 33 -6.67 2.03 -3.61
C ALA A 33 -7.15 2.07 -2.15
N ILE A 34 -7.32 0.91 -1.50
CA ILE A 34 -7.69 0.82 -0.08
C ILE A 34 -6.60 1.41 0.81
N PHE A 35 -5.34 1.04 0.58
CA PHE A 35 -4.21 1.56 1.36
C PHE A 35 -4.06 3.08 1.20
N ASP A 36 -4.29 3.62 0.00
CA ASP A 36 -4.22 5.07 -0.23
C ASP A 36 -5.35 5.84 0.46
N VAL A 37 -6.58 5.29 0.47
CA VAL A 37 -7.69 5.85 1.27
C VAL A 37 -7.35 5.84 2.75
N LEU A 38 -6.87 4.70 3.27
CA LEU A 38 -6.52 4.56 4.68
C LEU A 38 -5.40 5.52 5.09
N LEU A 39 -4.35 5.68 4.27
CA LEU A 39 -3.27 6.64 4.52
C LEU A 39 -3.76 8.08 4.49
N THR A 40 -4.64 8.43 3.53
CA THR A 40 -5.20 9.78 3.46
C THR A 40 -6.09 10.10 4.67
N LEU A 41 -6.87 9.11 5.15
CA LEU A 41 -7.63 9.25 6.39
C LEU A 41 -6.71 9.41 7.60
N PHE A 42 -5.67 8.58 7.70
CA PHE A 42 -4.72 8.67 8.79
C PHE A 42 -4.00 10.02 8.81
N HIS A 43 -3.61 10.53 7.65
CA HIS A 43 -3.02 11.86 7.52
C HIS A 43 -3.98 12.96 7.99
N MET A 44 -5.27 12.83 7.69
CA MET A 44 -6.29 13.79 8.11
C MET A 44 -6.50 13.83 9.63
N PHE A 45 -6.43 12.68 10.30
CA PHE A 45 -6.70 12.57 11.74
C PHE A 45 -5.46 12.73 12.62
N ALA A 46 -4.31 12.24 12.18
CA ALA A 46 -3.10 12.18 13.00
C ALA A 46 -2.04 13.25 12.64
N ASN A 47 -2.26 14.01 11.55
CA ASN A 47 -1.32 15.00 11.01
C ASN A 47 0.16 14.56 11.14
N PRO A 48 0.53 13.38 10.60
CA PRO A 48 1.89 12.89 10.65
C PRO A 48 2.81 13.82 9.86
N THR A 49 3.81 14.36 10.54
CA THR A 49 4.90 15.11 9.95
C THR A 49 6.12 14.20 9.87
N MET A 50 6.62 13.99 8.65
CA MET A 50 7.87 13.28 8.44
C MET A 50 9.03 14.25 8.66
N ILE A 51 9.97 13.86 9.50
CA ILE A 51 11.17 14.63 9.80
C ILE A 51 12.39 13.79 9.41
N ILE A 52 13.26 14.38 8.61
CA ILE A 52 14.52 13.78 8.19
C ILE A 52 15.63 14.67 8.73
N VAL A 53 16.41 14.16 9.70
CA VAL A 53 17.56 14.86 10.27
C VAL A 53 18.79 13.98 10.12
N GLY A 54 19.72 14.38 9.25
CA GLY A 54 20.89 13.57 8.92
C GLY A 54 20.48 12.21 8.34
N SER A 55 20.90 11.12 8.98
CA SER A 55 20.53 9.74 8.63
C SER A 55 19.27 9.22 9.33
N THR A 56 18.61 10.05 10.14
CA THR A 56 17.44 9.65 10.93
C THR A 56 16.16 10.02 10.18
N PHE A 57 15.36 9.00 9.87
CA PHE A 57 14.00 9.15 9.38
C PHE A 57 13.03 8.93 10.55
N GLY A 58 12.20 9.93 10.84
CA GLY A 58 11.22 9.86 11.92
C GLY A 58 9.86 10.38 11.48
N VAL A 59 8.82 9.84 12.09
CA VAL A 59 7.45 10.36 11.97
C VAL A 59 7.04 10.93 13.32
N VAL A 60 6.61 12.19 13.31
CA VAL A 60 6.02 12.84 14.47
C VAL A 60 4.56 13.13 14.15
N THR A 61 3.64 12.55 14.90
CA THR A 61 2.20 12.84 14.78
C THR A 61 1.78 13.84 15.85
N ASP A 62 1.03 14.86 15.46
CA ASP A 62 0.30 15.72 16.39
C ASP A 62 -1.08 15.10 16.63
N ALA A 63 -1.13 14.08 17.49
CA ALA A 63 -2.37 13.37 17.79
C ALA A 63 -3.07 14.00 19.00
N PHE A 64 -4.39 14.15 18.92
CA PHE A 64 -5.26 14.57 20.03
C PHE A 64 -5.08 13.74 21.33
N PHE A 65 -4.50 12.54 21.24
CA PHE A 65 -4.27 11.63 22.37
C PHE A 65 -2.76 11.51 22.68
N GLN A 66 -2.24 12.42 23.50
CA GLN A 66 -0.82 12.49 23.91
C GLN A 66 -0.23 11.16 24.43
N ASN A 67 -1.05 10.34 25.11
CA ASN A 67 -0.59 9.06 25.67
C ASN A 67 -0.46 7.93 24.63
N THR A 68 -0.99 8.09 23.41
CA THR A 68 -0.98 7.06 22.35
C THR A 68 -0.12 7.45 21.15
N VAL A 69 0.47 8.66 21.16
CA VAL A 69 1.24 9.24 20.04
C VAL A 69 2.34 8.30 19.54
N ARG A 70 3.10 7.67 20.46
CA ARG A 70 4.20 6.76 20.10
C ARG A 70 3.73 5.56 19.29
N ASN A 71 2.63 4.92 19.70
CA ASN A 71 2.09 3.76 19.02
C ASN A 71 1.46 4.14 17.67
N ILE A 72 0.81 5.30 17.60
CA ILE A 72 0.20 5.85 16.37
C ILE A 72 1.29 6.20 15.34
N SER A 73 2.38 6.86 15.77
CA SER A 73 3.51 7.21 14.91
C SER A 73 4.23 5.97 14.37
N ALA A 74 4.51 4.97 15.23
CA ALA A 74 5.14 3.71 14.81
C ALA A 74 4.25 2.94 13.83
N PHE A 75 2.94 2.86 14.11
CA PHE A 75 1.98 2.24 13.21
C PHE A 75 1.93 2.95 11.86
N PHE A 76 1.93 4.30 11.84
CA PHE A 76 1.96 5.06 10.59
C PHE A 76 3.22 4.80 9.77
N ASN A 77 4.38 4.76 10.43
CA ASN A 77 5.66 4.50 9.75
C ASN A 77 5.64 3.15 9.00
N ILE A 78 5.15 2.10 9.67
CA ILE A 78 4.98 0.79 9.06
C ILE A 78 3.95 0.83 7.93
N PHE A 79 2.85 1.55 8.13
CA PHE A 79 1.75 1.62 7.18
C PHE A 79 2.14 2.34 5.88
N VAL A 80 3.03 3.34 5.94
CA VAL A 80 3.60 4.04 4.78
C VAL A 80 4.45 3.13 3.90
N LEU A 81 5.10 2.09 4.46
CA LEU A 81 5.92 1.15 3.70
C LEU A 81 5.09 0.25 2.76
N VAL A 82 3.84 -0.04 3.14
CA VAL A 82 2.99 -0.99 2.42
C VAL A 82 2.68 -0.54 0.97
N PRO A 83 2.27 0.71 0.69
CA PRO A 83 2.15 1.21 -0.69
C PRO A 83 3.43 1.11 -1.51
N PHE A 84 4.61 1.34 -0.92
CA PHE A 84 5.87 1.20 -1.63
C PHE A 84 6.11 -0.26 -2.06
N ALA A 85 5.83 -1.21 -1.18
CA ALA A 85 5.89 -2.62 -1.53
C ALA A 85 4.88 -2.96 -2.64
N LEU A 86 3.62 -2.53 -2.49
CA LEU A 86 2.58 -2.73 -3.51
C LEU A 86 2.96 -2.12 -4.86
N MET A 87 3.61 -0.95 -4.88
CA MET A 87 4.08 -0.29 -6.10
C MET A 87 5.17 -1.09 -6.81
N ASN A 88 6.11 -1.67 -6.07
CA ASN A 88 7.11 -2.58 -6.64
C ASN A 88 6.46 -3.83 -7.27
N ILE A 89 5.49 -4.43 -6.57
CA ILE A 89 4.74 -5.60 -7.07
C ILE A 89 3.98 -5.23 -8.35
N HIS A 90 3.36 -4.06 -8.37
CA HIS A 90 2.65 -3.53 -9.54
C HIS A 90 3.57 -3.33 -10.74
N PHE A 91 4.78 -2.81 -10.53
CA PHE A 91 5.77 -2.66 -11.61
C PHE A 91 6.26 -4.02 -12.12
N ILE A 92 6.52 -4.99 -11.24
CA ILE A 92 6.88 -6.36 -11.63
C ILE A 92 5.76 -6.98 -12.46
N TYR A 93 4.51 -6.84 -12.02
CA TYR A 93 3.34 -7.32 -12.75
C TYR A 93 3.28 -6.72 -14.16
N ARG A 94 3.41 -5.39 -14.28
CA ARG A 94 3.40 -4.70 -15.59
C ARG A 94 4.54 -5.15 -16.49
N PHE A 95 5.75 -5.29 -15.94
CA PHE A 95 6.90 -5.76 -16.70
C PHE A 95 6.69 -7.18 -17.24
N TRP A 96 6.18 -8.10 -16.41
CA TRP A 96 5.87 -9.46 -16.85
C TRP A 96 4.71 -9.50 -17.83
N ALA A 97 3.70 -8.65 -17.66
CA ALA A 97 2.59 -8.55 -18.62
C ALA A 97 3.05 -8.21 -20.04
N ILE A 98 4.08 -7.38 -20.18
CA ILE A 98 4.62 -6.97 -21.48
C ILE A 98 5.65 -7.98 -21.99
N ARG A 99 6.60 -8.41 -21.15
CA ARG A 99 7.80 -9.14 -21.59
C ARG A 99 7.70 -10.65 -21.41
N LYS A 100 6.93 -11.15 -20.43
CA LYS A 100 6.87 -12.57 -20.05
C LYS A 100 5.47 -12.96 -19.53
N PRO A 101 4.44 -12.99 -20.39
CA PRO A 101 3.06 -13.19 -19.95
C PRO A 101 2.82 -14.55 -19.27
N HIS A 102 3.63 -15.57 -19.58
CA HIS A 102 3.59 -16.87 -18.91
C HIS A 102 3.86 -16.79 -17.40
N LEU A 103 4.63 -15.80 -16.94
CA LEU A 103 4.93 -15.60 -15.51
C LEU A 103 3.76 -14.98 -14.74
N ILE A 104 2.80 -14.33 -15.41
CA ILE A 104 1.63 -13.76 -14.74
C ILE A 104 0.80 -14.85 -14.04
N ALA A 105 0.83 -16.09 -14.54
CA ALA A 105 0.16 -17.22 -13.91
C ALA A 105 0.66 -17.50 -12.48
N LEU A 106 1.88 -17.08 -12.13
CA LEU A 106 2.37 -17.18 -10.75
C LEU A 106 1.56 -16.28 -9.80
N PHE A 107 1.11 -15.11 -10.25
CA PHE A 107 0.25 -14.22 -9.43
C PHE A 107 -1.11 -14.84 -9.10
N SER A 108 -1.53 -15.88 -9.81
CA SER A 108 -2.74 -16.66 -9.47
C SER A 108 -2.48 -17.73 -8.41
N LYS A 109 -1.22 -18.05 -8.11
CA LYS A 109 -0.85 -19.09 -7.12
C LYS A 109 -0.75 -18.45 -5.73
N LYS A 110 -1.54 -18.97 -4.77
CA LYS A 110 -1.61 -18.44 -3.39
C LYS A 110 -0.26 -18.41 -2.67
N TRP A 111 0.60 -19.41 -2.88
CA TRP A 111 1.93 -19.47 -2.27
C TRP A 111 2.84 -18.33 -2.74
N PHE A 112 2.74 -17.95 -4.02
CA PHE A 112 3.56 -16.89 -4.59
C PHE A 112 3.09 -15.54 -4.06
N VAL A 113 1.78 -15.31 -3.98
CA VAL A 113 1.22 -14.12 -3.33
C VAL A 113 1.67 -14.04 -1.86
N ALA A 114 1.66 -15.15 -1.12
CA ALA A 114 2.14 -15.17 0.27
C ALA A 114 3.64 -14.83 0.37
N LEU A 115 4.47 -15.35 -0.53
CA LEU A 115 5.90 -15.06 -0.58
C LEU A 115 6.17 -13.57 -0.84
N ILE A 116 5.48 -12.97 -1.80
CA ILE A 116 5.67 -11.55 -2.13
C ILE A 116 5.14 -10.65 -1.01
N SER A 117 4.05 -11.04 -0.33
CA SER A 117 3.54 -10.33 0.85
C SER A 117 4.49 -10.44 2.05
N LEU A 118 5.40 -11.40 2.08
CA LEU A 118 6.39 -11.54 3.14
C LEU A 118 7.46 -10.44 3.09
N TRP A 119 7.76 -9.92 1.89
CA TRP A 119 8.73 -8.84 1.69
C TRP A 119 8.39 -7.56 2.47
N PRO A 120 7.19 -6.96 2.35
CA PRO A 120 6.82 -5.81 3.17
C PRO A 120 6.85 -6.14 4.67
N LEU A 121 6.46 -7.35 5.08
CA LEU A 121 6.50 -7.76 6.48
C LEU A 121 7.93 -7.82 7.05
N GLY A 122 8.90 -8.28 6.24
CA GLY A 122 10.32 -8.23 6.60
C GLY A 122 10.84 -6.79 6.71
N GLY A 123 10.38 -5.91 5.83
CA GLY A 123 10.59 -4.47 5.95
C GLY A 123 10.04 -3.91 7.27
N CYS A 124 8.83 -4.29 7.66
CA CYS A 124 8.25 -3.86 8.94
C CYS A 124 9.03 -4.33 10.18
N ALA A 125 9.78 -5.44 10.09
CA ALA A 125 10.53 -5.99 11.22
C ALA A 125 11.92 -5.37 11.39
N THR A 126 12.43 -4.69 10.35
CA THR A 126 13.79 -4.11 10.33
C THR A 126 13.80 -2.61 10.69
N TRP A 127 12.63 -1.97 10.71
CA TRP A 127 12.42 -0.55 11.00
C TRP A 127 11.58 -0.38 12.27
#